data_AF-A0A9E2QX62-F1
#
_entry.id   AF-A0A9E2QX62-F1
#
_cell.length_a   1.000
_cell.length_b   1.000
_cell.length_c   1.000
_cell.angle_alpha   90.00
_cell.angle_beta   90.00
_cell.angle_gamma   90.00
#
_symmetry.space_group_name_H-M   'P 1'
#
loop_
_entity.id
_entity.type
_entity.pdbx_description
1 polymer ?
#
loop_
_entity_poly.entity_id
_entity_poly.type
_entity_poly.pdbx_seq_one_letter_code
_entity_poly.pdbx_strand_id
1 'polypeptide(L)'
;GEATDTAAQHLDRVPGVRGSCSLGAFRREGAAWIAESVCRDSRSTASSRAVASGDFITAYRIDTQVRYEPPLGGVRAEDRDSVSARRLGDCAVGQRPGDMLIPGMGTLNMTDGHFRPEPAARAARAPGAAATRP
;
A
#
# COMPACT_ATOMS: atom_id res chain seq x y z
N GLY A 1 -8.04 -12.34 -4.97
CA GLY A 1 -8.15 -13.68 -5.56
C GLY A 1 -6.78 -14.17 -5.96
N GLU A 2 -6.59 -15.45 -6.26
CA GLU A 2 -5.25 -16.05 -6.44
C GLU A 2 -4.36 -15.32 -7.48
N ALA A 3 -4.95 -14.77 -8.54
CA ALA A 3 -4.22 -14.00 -9.55
C ALA A 3 -3.85 -12.57 -9.09
N THR A 4 -4.56 -12.00 -8.11
CA THR A 4 -4.35 -10.64 -7.62
C THR A 4 -3.59 -10.56 -6.30
N ASP A 5 -3.59 -11.64 -5.53
CA ASP A 5 -3.05 -11.67 -4.17
C ASP A 5 -1.56 -12.08 -4.21
N THR A 6 -0.80 -11.51 -5.15
CA THR A 6 0.63 -11.76 -5.30
C THR A 6 1.43 -10.57 -4.78
N ALA A 7 2.63 -10.82 -4.25
CA ALA A 7 3.50 -9.74 -3.77
C ALA A 7 3.77 -8.67 -4.84
N ALA A 8 3.83 -9.06 -6.12
CA ALA A 8 4.02 -8.13 -7.23
C ALA A 8 2.82 -7.19 -7.42
N GLN A 9 1.59 -7.71 -7.31
CA GLN A 9 0.38 -6.89 -7.44
C GLN A 9 0.10 -6.04 -6.20
N HIS A 10 0.34 -6.56 -4.99
CA HIS A 10 0.15 -5.81 -3.74
C HIS A 10 1.01 -4.54 -3.62
N LEU A 11 2.08 -4.45 -4.41
CA LEU A 11 3.04 -3.36 -4.37
C LEU A 11 2.99 -2.46 -5.60
N ASP A 12 2.15 -2.79 -6.59
CA ASP A 12 1.87 -2.01 -7.79
C ASP A 12 3.12 -1.40 -8.47
N ARG A 13 4.17 -2.22 -8.59
CA ARG A 13 5.49 -1.77 -9.04
C ARG A 13 6.02 -2.60 -10.20
N VAL A 14 6.19 -1.94 -11.33
CA VAL A 14 6.85 -2.51 -12.52
C VAL A 14 8.25 -1.90 -12.64
N PRO A 15 9.32 -2.72 -12.73
CA PRO A 15 10.68 -2.21 -12.94
C PRO A 15 10.80 -1.45 -14.26
N GLY A 16 11.67 -0.44 -14.30
CA GLY A 16 11.90 0.37 -15.49
C GLY A 16 11.76 1.87 -15.22
N VAL A 17 11.60 2.65 -16.29
CA VAL A 17 11.48 4.11 -16.20
C VAL A 17 10.01 4.50 -16.22
N ARG A 18 9.56 5.26 -15.21
CA ARG A 18 8.24 5.89 -15.17
C ARG A 18 8.40 7.37 -14.84
N GLY A 19 8.10 8.24 -15.81
CA GLY A 19 8.35 9.68 -15.69
C GLY A 19 9.82 9.95 -15.40
N SER A 20 10.10 10.69 -14.32
CA SER A 20 11.46 11.00 -13.88
C SER A 20 12.07 9.95 -12.94
N CYS A 21 11.37 8.84 -12.71
CA CYS A 21 11.79 7.79 -11.79
C CYS A 21 12.35 6.57 -12.53
N SER A 22 13.49 6.09 -12.07
CA SER A 22 14.00 4.75 -12.35
C SER A 22 13.59 3.82 -11.21
N LEU A 23 12.82 2.79 -11.55
CA LEU A 23 12.28 1.81 -10.63
C LEU A 23 13.08 0.50 -10.73
N GLY A 24 13.77 0.13 -9.64
CA GLY A 24 14.49 -1.12 -9.54
C GLY A 24 13.58 -2.35 -9.49
N ALA A 25 14.19 -3.51 -9.76
CA ALA A 25 13.54 -4.80 -9.67
C ALA A 25 13.08 -5.11 -8.24
N PHE A 26 11.97 -5.84 -8.15
CA PHE A 26 11.50 -6.35 -6.88
C PHE A 26 12.29 -7.60 -6.51
N ARG A 27 12.98 -7.57 -5.37
CA ARG A 27 13.91 -8.63 -4.99
C ARG A 27 13.62 -9.15 -3.61
N ARG A 28 13.66 -10.47 -3.47
CA ARG A 28 13.49 -11.14 -2.18
C ARG A 28 14.84 -11.17 -1.46
N GLU A 29 14.88 -10.64 -0.24
CA GLU A 29 16.02 -10.74 0.67
C GLU A 29 15.57 -11.46 1.95
N GLY A 30 15.91 -12.73 2.07
CA GLY A 30 15.46 -13.55 3.19
C GLY A 30 13.93 -13.65 3.24
N ALA A 31 13.34 -13.20 4.34
CA ALA A 31 11.89 -13.19 4.55
C ALA A 31 11.20 -11.91 4.03
N ALA A 32 11.96 -10.87 3.67
CA ALA A 32 11.44 -9.61 3.22
C ALA A 32 11.59 -9.45 1.71
N TRP A 33 10.88 -8.49 1.16
CA TRP A 33 11.08 -8.02 -0.19
C TRP A 33 11.52 -6.57 -0.19
N ILE A 34 12.40 -6.23 -1.14
CA ILE A 34 12.98 -4.89 -1.26
C ILE A 34 12.68 -4.31 -2.63
N ALA A 35 12.29 -3.04 -2.63
CA ALA A 35 12.23 -2.19 -3.81
C ALA A 35 13.08 -0.94 -3.59
N GLU A 36 13.79 -0.53 -4.64
CA GLU A 36 14.56 0.71 -4.64
C GLU A 36 14.19 1.56 -5.85
N SER A 37 14.13 2.87 -5.68
CA SER A 37 13.89 3.83 -6.76
C SER A 37 14.83 5.02 -6.69
N VAL A 38 15.08 5.64 -7.83
CA VAL A 38 15.69 6.96 -7.93
C VAL A 38 14.83 7.84 -8.82
N CYS A 39 14.26 8.90 -8.27
CA CYS A 39 13.49 9.91 -8.99
C CYS A 39 14.29 11.20 -9.07
N ARG A 40 14.47 11.74 -10.29
CA ARG A 40 15.20 12.99 -10.50
C ARG A 40 14.22 14.12 -10.75
N ASP A 41 14.15 15.07 -9.82
CA ASP A 41 13.53 16.37 -10.07
C ASP A 41 14.59 17.39 -10.50
N SER A 42 14.13 18.49 -11.10
CA SER A 42 14.92 19.68 -11.41
C SER A 42 15.73 20.24 -10.23
N ARG A 43 15.28 20.03 -8.99
CA ARG A 43 15.88 20.63 -7.79
C ARG A 43 16.56 19.62 -6.86
N SER A 44 16.27 18.33 -6.99
CA SER A 44 16.78 17.29 -6.10
C SER A 44 16.64 15.89 -6.70
N THR A 45 17.48 14.97 -6.25
CA THR A 45 17.32 13.53 -6.49
C THR A 45 16.72 12.87 -5.26
N ALA A 46 15.55 12.24 -5.42
CA ALA A 46 14.91 11.44 -4.40
C ALA A 46 15.28 9.96 -4.59
N SER A 47 16.03 9.38 -3.66
CA SER A 47 16.30 7.95 -3.60
C SER A 47 15.38 7.31 -2.56
N SER A 48 14.76 6.17 -2.88
CA SER A 48 13.90 5.46 -1.92
C SER A 48 14.27 3.99 -1.80
N ARG A 49 14.07 3.45 -0.60
CA ARG A 49 14.11 2.02 -0.29
C ARG A 49 12.85 1.64 0.47
N ALA A 50 12.11 0.69 -0.06
CA ALA A 50 10.95 0.09 0.59
C ALA A 50 11.24 -1.36 0.97
N VAL A 51 10.89 -1.74 2.19
CA VAL A 51 11.03 -3.09 2.72
C VAL A 51 9.64 -3.60 3.07
N ALA A 52 9.15 -4.59 2.32
CA ALA A 52 7.88 -5.25 2.56
C ALA A 52 8.11 -6.57 3.32
N SER A 53 7.38 -6.76 4.41
CA SER A 53 7.51 -7.92 5.31
C SER A 53 6.14 -8.45 5.74
N GLY A 54 6.11 -9.70 6.18
CA GLY A 54 4.88 -10.41 6.56
C GLY A 54 4.35 -11.30 5.46
N ASP A 55 3.06 -11.61 5.55
CA ASP A 55 2.34 -12.51 4.65
C ASP A 55 1.34 -11.70 3.83
N PHE A 56 1.53 -11.68 2.50
CA PHE A 56 0.72 -10.84 1.61
C PHE A 56 -0.74 -11.32 1.47
N ILE A 57 -1.09 -12.51 1.97
CA ILE A 57 -2.46 -13.05 1.97
C ILE A 57 -3.22 -12.65 3.23
N THR A 58 -2.53 -12.50 4.36
CA THR A 58 -3.15 -12.31 5.68
C THR A 58 -2.84 -10.95 6.31
N ALA A 59 -1.57 -10.57 6.42
CA ALA A 59 -1.14 -9.29 6.95
C ALA A 59 0.32 -8.99 6.59
N TYR A 60 0.56 -7.79 6.08
CA TYR A 60 1.89 -7.33 5.70
C TYR A 60 2.11 -5.87 6.09
N ARG A 61 3.39 -5.49 6.18
CA ARG A 61 3.85 -4.14 6.44
C ARG A 61 4.91 -3.75 5.41
N ILE A 62 4.87 -2.50 4.98
CA ILE A 62 5.86 -1.88 4.11
C ILE A 62 6.43 -0.69 4.85
N ASP A 63 7.74 -0.69 5.06
CA ASP A 63 8.49 0.44 5.59
C ASP A 63 9.26 1.09 4.45
N THR A 64 9.05 2.39 4.24
CA THR A 64 9.66 3.15 3.15
C THR A 64 10.52 4.26 3.73
N GLN A 65 11.75 4.38 3.24
CA GLN A 65 12.66 5.48 3.52
C GLN A 65 12.96 6.21 2.22
N VAL A 66 12.88 7.54 2.25
CA VAL A 66 13.18 8.42 1.11
C VAL A 66 14.26 9.41 1.53
N ARG A 67 15.25 9.64 0.66
CA ARG A 67 16.34 10.60 0.86
C ARG A 67 16.42 11.57 -0.31
N TYR A 68 16.63 12.85 -0.01
CA TYR A 68 16.67 13.93 -1.00
C TYR A 68 18.07 14.56 -1.07
N GLU A 69 18.64 14.63 -2.27
CA GLU A 69 19.98 15.18 -2.52
C GLU A 69 20.00 16.16 -3.71
N PRO A 70 20.26 17.48 -3.50
CA PRO A 70 20.35 18.14 -2.20
C PRO A 70 19.00 18.13 -1.46
N PRO A 71 18.98 18.30 -0.12
CA PRO A 71 17.74 18.44 0.63
C PRO A 71 16.88 19.56 0.06
N LEU A 72 15.60 19.29 -0.15
CA LEU A 72 14.65 20.30 -0.61
C LEU A 72 14.43 21.34 0.50
N GLY A 73 14.31 22.62 0.15
CA GLY A 73 14.17 23.70 1.13
C GLY A 73 12.92 23.51 2.01
N GLY A 74 13.11 23.49 3.33
CA GLY A 74 12.01 23.37 4.31
C GLY A 74 11.52 21.95 4.59
N VAL A 75 12.10 20.92 3.97
CA VAL A 75 11.84 19.50 4.30
C VAL A 75 13.10 18.82 4.83
N ARG A 76 12.92 17.68 5.51
CA ARG A 76 14.04 16.89 6.01
C ARG A 76 14.79 16.26 4.83
N ALA A 77 16.09 16.04 5.00
CA ALA A 77 16.90 15.31 4.02
C ALA A 77 16.44 13.85 3.87
N GLU A 78 15.67 13.35 4.85
CA GLU A 78 15.15 12.00 4.90
C GLU A 78 13.73 11.98 5.48
N ASP A 79 12.85 11.24 4.82
CA ASP A 79 11.50 10.94 5.25
C ASP A 79 11.33 9.42 5.41
N ARG A 80 10.46 9.02 6.35
CA ARG A 80 10.15 7.61 6.63
C ARG A 80 8.67 7.45 6.85
N ASP A 81 8.09 6.49 6.13
CA ASP A 81 6.68 6.16 6.21
C ASP A 81 6.50 4.65 6.38
N SER A 82 5.34 4.27 6.92
CA SER A 82 4.98 2.87 7.01
C SER A 82 3.53 2.62 6.69
N VAL A 83 3.29 1.58 5.91
CA VAL A 83 1.96 1.13 5.51
C VAL A 83 1.75 -0.28 6.05
N SER A 84 0.63 -0.52 6.73
CA SER A 84 0.25 -1.85 7.18
C SER A 84 -1.08 -2.24 6.57
N ALA A 85 -1.18 -3.48 6.12
CA ALA A 85 -2.39 -4.05 5.54
C ALA A 85 -2.74 -5.37 6.22
N ARG A 86 -4.04 -5.66 6.32
CA ARG A 86 -4.58 -6.91 6.85
C ARG A 86 -5.80 -7.34 6.05
N ARG A 87 -5.94 -8.64 5.80
CA ARG A 87 -7.14 -9.21 5.20
C ARG A 87 -8.28 -9.20 6.22
N LEU A 88 -9.36 -8.50 5.90
CA LEU A 88 -10.55 -8.41 6.75
C LEU A 88 -11.54 -9.56 6.52
N GLY A 89 -11.36 -10.31 5.43
CA GLY A 89 -12.26 -11.37 4.97
C GLY A 89 -12.46 -11.27 3.46
N ASP A 90 -13.50 -11.93 2.98
CA ASP A 90 -13.92 -11.81 1.58
C ASP A 90 -14.58 -10.45 1.31
N CYS A 91 -14.56 -10.03 0.06
CA CYS A 91 -15.20 -8.80 -0.40
C CYS A 91 -16.68 -8.80 0.01
N ALA A 92 -17.16 -7.68 0.58
CA ALA A 92 -18.58 -7.52 0.84
C ALA A 92 -19.38 -7.43 -0.47
N VAL A 93 -20.69 -7.69 -0.43
CA VAL A 93 -21.56 -7.58 -1.60
C VAL A 93 -21.42 -6.18 -2.22
N GLY A 94 -21.11 -6.14 -3.52
CA GLY A 94 -20.91 -4.90 -4.26
C GLY A 94 -19.49 -4.31 -4.17
N GLN A 95 -18.60 -4.83 -3.34
CA GLN A 95 -17.18 -4.46 -3.39
C GLN A 95 -16.50 -5.10 -4.60
N ARG A 96 -15.55 -4.36 -5.18
CA ARG A 96 -14.80 -4.72 -6.37
C ARG A 96 -13.30 -4.52 -6.10
N PRO A 97 -12.42 -5.30 -6.76
CA PRO A 97 -10.99 -5.03 -6.73
C PRO A 97 -10.68 -3.58 -7.12
N GLY A 98 -9.75 -2.94 -6.40
CA GLY A 98 -9.42 -1.52 -6.60
C GLY A 98 -10.28 -0.54 -5.80
N ASP A 99 -11.31 -0.99 -5.08
CA ASP A 99 -12.12 -0.11 -4.24
C ASP A 99 -11.36 0.43 -3.03
N MET A 100 -11.38 1.76 -2.89
CA MET A 100 -10.91 2.50 -1.74
C MET A 100 -12.10 3.22 -1.09
N LEU A 101 -12.36 2.90 0.18
CA LEU A 101 -13.34 3.61 0.99
C LEU A 101 -12.70 4.87 1.55
N ILE A 102 -13.23 6.02 1.15
CA ILE A 102 -12.79 7.33 1.63
C ILE A 102 -13.89 7.82 2.60
N PRO A 103 -13.62 7.87 3.92
CA PRO A 103 -14.61 8.23 4.92
C PRO A 103 -15.31 9.55 4.57
N GLY A 104 -16.65 9.54 4.49
CA GLY A 104 -17.45 10.73 4.20
C GLY A 104 -17.50 11.15 2.73
N MET A 105 -16.75 10.49 1.84
CA MET A 105 -16.78 10.75 0.39
C MET A 105 -17.35 9.58 -0.42
N GLY A 106 -17.24 8.35 0.09
CA GLY A 106 -17.73 7.15 -0.57
C GLY A 106 -16.63 6.22 -1.06
N THR A 107 -16.94 5.39 -2.06
CA THR A 107 -16.00 4.42 -2.63
C THR A 107 -15.43 4.94 -3.94
N LEU A 108 -14.12 5.11 -4.02
CA LEU A 108 -13.39 5.34 -5.28
C LEU A 108 -12.82 4.01 -5.75
N ASN A 109 -13.12 3.56 -6.96
CA ASN A 109 -12.38 2.47 -7.56
C ASN A 109 -11.13 3.01 -8.28
N MET A 110 -9.95 2.61 -7.83
CA MET A 110 -8.68 3.12 -8.36
C MET A 110 -8.34 2.56 -9.75
N THR A 111 -9.01 1.50 -10.18
CA THR A 111 -8.77 0.88 -11.49
C THR A 111 -9.56 1.58 -12.59
N ASP A 112 -10.82 1.92 -12.35
CA ASP A 112 -11.71 2.54 -13.34
C ASP A 112 -12.01 4.03 -13.06
N GLY A 113 -11.62 4.57 -11.90
CA GLY A 113 -11.82 5.96 -11.51
C GLY A 113 -13.24 6.32 -11.10
N HIS A 114 -14.18 5.37 -11.06
CA HIS A 114 -15.56 5.65 -10.72
C HIS A 114 -15.77 5.81 -9.22
N PHE A 115 -16.48 6.88 -8.86
CA PHE A 115 -17.01 7.09 -7.52
C PHE A 115 -18.38 6.45 -7.35
N ARG A 116 -18.58 5.82 -6.20
CA ARG A 116 -19.86 5.24 -5.76
C ARG A 116 -20.17 5.69 -4.34
N PRO A 117 -21.46 5.72 -3.96
CA PRO A 117 -21.85 5.96 -2.57
C PRO A 117 -21.09 5.05 -1.61
N GLU A 118 -20.86 5.55 -0.39
CA GLU A 118 -20.30 4.72 0.68
C GLU A 118 -21.23 3.51 0.88
N PRO A 119 -20.72 2.26 0.90
CA PRO A 119 -21.52 1.12 1.26
C PRO A 119 -22.00 1.33 2.69
N ALA A 120 -23.27 1.05 2.97
CA ALA A 120 -23.76 1.04 4.35
C ALA A 120 -22.78 0.21 5.18
N ALA A 121 -22.18 0.84 6.19
CA ALA A 121 -21.12 0.23 6.99
C ALA A 121 -21.56 -1.18 7.37
N ARG A 122 -20.77 -2.18 6.97
CA ARG A 122 -20.98 -3.56 7.42
C ARG A 122 -20.99 -3.47 8.93
N ALA A 123 -22.16 -3.65 9.55
CA ALA A 123 -22.41 -3.40 10.96
C ALA A 123 -21.17 -3.82 11.74
N ALA A 124 -20.46 -2.84 12.29
CA ALA A 124 -19.21 -3.05 12.98
C ALA A 124 -19.45 -4.22 13.92
N ARG A 125 -18.72 -5.33 13.73
CA ARG A 125 -18.78 -6.45 14.67
C ARG A 125 -18.53 -5.85 16.04
N ALA A 126 -19.56 -5.87 16.88
CA ALA A 126 -19.50 -5.36 18.23
C ALA A 126 -18.29 -6.01 18.95
N PRO A 127 -17.49 -5.25 19.69
CA PRO A 127 -16.50 -5.85 20.56
C PRO A 127 -17.23 -6.49 21.75
N GLY A 128 -17.21 -7.82 21.81
CA GLY A 128 -17.38 -8.60 23.04
C GLY A 128 -18.81 -8.89 23.52
N ALA A 129 -19.15 -10.18 23.53
CA ALA A 129 -19.94 -10.77 24.61
C ALA A 129 -19.33 -12.15 24.92
N ALA A 130 -19.12 -12.38 26.21
CA ALA A 130 -18.24 -13.39 26.78
C ALA A 130 -18.59 -14.84 26.42
N ALA A 131 -17.56 -15.67 26.37
CA ALA A 131 -17.70 -17.12 26.47
C ALA A 131 -18.23 -17.48 27.86
N THR A 132 -19.50 -17.92 27.93
CA THR A 132 -20.03 -18.63 29.09
C THR A 132 -19.83 -20.12 28.86
N ARG A 133 -18.93 -20.74 29.61
CA ARG A 133 -18.78 -22.20 29.71
C ARG A 133 -19.75 -22.75 30.76
N PRO A 134 -20.44 -23.87 30.53
CA PRO A 134 -20.74 -24.82 31.59
C PRO A 134 -19.51 -25.68 31.93
#